data_AF-A0A367XQK8-F1
#
_entry.id   AF-A0A367XQK8-F1
#
_cell.length_a   1.000
_cell.length_b   1.000
_cell.length_c   1.000
_cell.angle_alpha   90.00
_cell.angle_beta   90.00
_cell.angle_gamma   90.00
#
_symmetry.space_group_name_H-M   'P 1'
#
loop_
_entity.id
_entity.type
_entity.pdbx_description
1 polymer ?
#
loop_
_entity_poly.entity_id
_entity_poly.type
_entity_poly.pdbx_seq_one_letter_code
_entity_poly.pdbx_strand_id
1 'polypeptide(L)'
;MTNDTTTTTNHLIILPCHSVWKHGGATLGESRDEWHLVGFQIEGYDHLSMKQHILVSLTQLSQDPQAHLVISGGETKREAGPVSESLSYYLLARELCDDEELVLRRVSTESFARDSFENVVFLMCRFYEVFGTYPEKITIVGFEFKRRRFLDLHLETALLFPRENVVYIGNAPDPKDIGVEEEKERYFREIDENEYRFAVKLFEQDWYGVNGGLLKKKLARNPFNRYHGYAQSNPDLAEFLGAIQDHSESNDNEQVRNLLLHMPWIDRD
;
A
#
# COMPACT_ATOMS: atom_id res chain seq x y z
N MET A 1 6.45 -38.17 12.96
CA MET A 1 5.53 -37.21 13.59
C MET A 1 6.38 -36.09 14.14
N THR A 2 6.78 -35.17 13.26
CA THR A 2 7.44 -33.93 13.66
C THR A 2 6.34 -32.99 14.14
N ASN A 3 6.46 -32.51 15.37
CA ASN A 3 5.60 -31.47 15.92
C ASN A 3 5.76 -30.22 15.07
N ASP A 4 4.89 -30.04 14.09
CA ASP A 4 4.74 -28.80 13.35
C ASP A 4 3.98 -27.86 14.27
N THR A 5 4.71 -27.12 15.12
CA THR A 5 4.17 -25.91 15.72
C THR A 5 3.91 -24.96 14.56
N THR A 6 2.70 -25.03 14.00
CA THR A 6 2.23 -24.07 13.00
C THR A 6 2.33 -22.68 13.62
N THR A 7 3.42 -21.96 13.33
CA THR A 7 3.58 -20.56 13.72
C THR A 7 2.42 -19.79 13.12
N THR A 8 1.53 -19.28 13.96
CA THR A 8 0.36 -18.51 13.55
C THR A 8 0.85 -17.22 12.89
N THR A 9 0.49 -16.98 11.64
CA THR A 9 0.79 -15.72 10.96
C THR A 9 -0.12 -14.62 11.52
N ASN A 10 0.47 -13.59 12.14
CA ASN A 10 -0.26 -12.46 12.73
C ASN A 10 0.36 -11.09 12.37
N HIS A 11 1.43 -11.07 11.58
CA HIS A 11 2.11 -9.84 11.18
C HIS A 11 1.95 -9.61 9.68
N LEU A 12 1.29 -8.50 9.33
CA LEU A 12 1.13 -8.06 7.94
C LEU A 12 2.24 -7.07 7.56
N ILE A 13 3.04 -7.40 6.55
CA ILE A 13 3.91 -6.43 5.88
C ILE A 13 3.18 -5.88 4.66
N ILE A 14 3.04 -4.56 4.59
CA ILE A 14 2.38 -3.82 3.53
C ILE A 14 3.42 -3.18 2.61
N LEU A 15 3.36 -3.52 1.31
CA LEU A 15 4.10 -2.85 0.25
C LEU A 15 3.12 -2.19 -0.74
N PRO A 16 2.79 -0.90 -0.56
CA PRO A 16 1.94 -0.17 -1.50
C PRO A 16 2.75 0.25 -2.73
N CYS A 17 2.24 -0.05 -3.91
CA CYS A 17 2.89 0.26 -5.17
C CYS A 17 2.60 1.69 -5.63
N HIS A 18 3.48 2.22 -6.48
CA HIS A 18 3.41 3.60 -6.98
C HIS A 18 3.67 3.73 -8.50
N SER A 19 3.91 2.61 -9.17
CA SER A 19 4.20 2.53 -10.61
C SER A 19 4.13 1.08 -11.08
N VAL A 20 4.34 0.85 -12.38
CA VAL A 20 4.44 -0.49 -12.97
C VAL A 20 5.85 -0.68 -13.48
N TRP A 21 6.53 -1.73 -13.01
CA TRP A 21 7.77 -2.21 -13.62
C TRP A 21 7.45 -2.99 -14.90
N LYS A 22 8.18 -2.70 -15.97
CA LYS A 22 8.08 -3.37 -17.26
C LYS A 22 8.86 -4.67 -17.15
N HIS A 23 8.12 -5.76 -16.96
CA HIS A 23 8.71 -7.09 -16.79
C HIS A 23 9.69 -7.45 -17.92
N GLY A 24 10.81 -8.06 -17.57
CA GLY A 24 11.89 -8.42 -18.50
C GLY A 24 12.95 -7.32 -18.68
N GLY A 25 12.95 -6.29 -17.84
CA GLY A 25 14.00 -5.28 -17.77
C GLY A 25 15.38 -5.89 -17.46
N ALA A 26 16.39 -5.55 -18.25
CA ALA A 26 17.74 -6.11 -18.16
C ALA A 26 18.51 -5.66 -16.90
N THR A 27 18.11 -4.56 -16.27
CA THR A 27 18.78 -4.00 -15.09
C THR A 27 17.98 -4.21 -13.81
N LEU A 28 16.94 -5.03 -13.83
CA LEU A 28 16.13 -5.39 -12.67
C LEU A 28 15.66 -4.16 -11.89
N GLY A 29 15.09 -3.20 -12.61
CA GLY A 29 14.49 -2.00 -12.08
C GLY A 29 15.44 -0.83 -11.83
N GLU A 30 16.75 -0.95 -12.12
CA GLU A 30 17.71 0.15 -11.99
C GLU A 30 17.55 1.23 -13.07
N SER A 31 16.98 0.89 -14.23
CA SER A 31 16.79 1.84 -15.32
C SER A 31 15.40 2.45 -15.28
N ARG A 32 15.30 3.78 -15.41
CA ARG A 32 14.03 4.52 -15.56
C ARG A 32 13.15 3.97 -16.68
N ASP A 33 13.77 3.50 -17.76
CA ASP A 33 13.06 3.00 -18.94
C ASP A 33 12.34 1.68 -18.68
N GLU A 34 12.67 1.00 -17.58
CA GLU A 34 11.99 -0.22 -17.13
C GLU A 34 10.75 0.08 -16.28
N TRP A 35 10.33 1.34 -16.16
CA TRP A 35 9.19 1.72 -15.33
C TRP A 35 8.22 2.62 -16.08
N HIS A 36 6.94 2.56 -15.73
CA HIS A 36 5.92 3.50 -16.19
C HIS A 36 5.85 4.72 -15.24
N LEU A 37 6.89 5.55 -15.27
CA LEU A 37 7.03 6.73 -14.40
C LEU A 37 6.28 7.95 -14.94
N VAL A 38 5.87 8.84 -14.03
CA VAL A 38 5.43 10.22 -14.36
C VAL A 38 6.52 11.24 -14.01
N GLY A 39 6.37 12.50 -14.45
CA GLY A 39 7.43 13.52 -14.40
C GLY A 39 8.18 13.63 -13.07
N PHE A 40 7.49 13.83 -11.95
CA PHE A 40 8.14 13.97 -10.64
C PHE A 40 8.89 12.69 -10.19
N GLN A 41 8.41 11.51 -10.62
CA GLN A 41 9.06 10.23 -10.32
C GLN A 41 10.35 10.02 -11.13
N ILE A 42 10.42 10.63 -12.32
CA ILE A 42 11.62 10.64 -13.16
C ILE A 42 12.69 11.54 -12.53
N GLU A 43 12.30 12.73 -12.09
CA GLU A 43 13.16 13.70 -11.40
C GLU A 43 13.70 13.15 -10.07
N GLY A 44 12.85 12.49 -9.28
CA GLY A 44 13.21 11.92 -7.98
C GLY A 44 14.00 10.61 -8.04
N TYR A 45 14.20 10.03 -9.22
CA TYR A 45 14.73 8.67 -9.36
C TYR A 45 13.92 7.64 -8.55
N ASP A 46 12.59 7.82 -8.47
CA ASP A 46 11.71 7.03 -7.59
C ASP A 46 11.80 5.52 -7.84
N HIS A 47 12.11 5.08 -9.07
CA HIS A 47 12.35 3.67 -9.39
C HIS A 47 13.38 3.00 -8.48
N LEU A 48 14.42 3.71 -8.06
CA LEU A 48 15.42 3.18 -7.13
C LEU A 48 14.83 3.05 -5.72
N SER A 49 14.06 4.05 -5.27
CA SER A 49 13.35 3.99 -3.99
C SER A 49 12.31 2.87 -3.98
N MET A 50 11.58 2.66 -5.08
CA MET A 50 10.58 1.61 -5.25
C MET A 50 11.22 0.21 -5.28
N LYS A 51 12.36 0.05 -5.97
CA LYS A 51 13.17 -1.18 -5.89
C LYS A 51 13.65 -1.44 -4.46
N GLN A 52 14.12 -0.40 -3.77
CA GLN A 52 14.55 -0.52 -2.37
C GLN A 52 13.38 -0.92 -1.46
N HIS A 53 12.15 -0.44 -1.71
CA HIS A 53 10.98 -0.90 -0.96
C HIS A 53 10.80 -2.42 -1.08
N ILE A 54 10.91 -2.98 -2.29
CA ILE A 54 10.82 -4.43 -2.52
C ILE A 54 11.88 -5.17 -1.69
N LEU A 55 13.14 -4.74 -1.78
CA LEU A 55 14.25 -5.37 -1.05
C LEU A 55 14.08 -5.29 0.47
N VAL A 56 13.63 -4.15 0.99
CA VAL A 56 13.34 -3.96 2.42
C VAL A 56 12.19 -4.85 2.86
N SER A 57 11.10 -4.94 2.09
CA SER A 57 9.97 -5.83 2.40
C SER A 57 10.39 -7.30 2.43
N LEU A 58 11.23 -7.76 1.49
CA LEU A 58 11.77 -9.12 1.51
C LEU A 58 12.68 -9.36 2.72
N THR A 59 13.48 -8.36 3.10
CA THR A 59 14.33 -8.42 4.30
C THR A 59 13.50 -8.50 5.58
N GLN A 60 12.43 -7.70 5.71
CA GLN A 60 11.53 -7.78 6.85
C GLN A 60 10.81 -9.13 6.91
N LEU A 61 10.40 -9.65 5.76
CA LEU A 61 9.75 -10.96 5.66
C LEU A 61 10.68 -12.10 6.09
N SER A 62 11.97 -12.06 5.72
CA SER A 62 12.93 -13.10 6.11
C SER A 62 13.30 -13.08 7.60
N GLN A 63 13.18 -11.93 8.25
CA GLN A 63 13.51 -11.75 9.67
C GLN A 63 12.39 -12.21 10.62
N ASP A 64 11.14 -12.29 10.15
CA ASP A 64 10.00 -12.66 10.97
C ASP A 64 9.22 -13.84 10.36
N PRO A 65 9.27 -15.04 10.97
CA PRO A 65 8.55 -16.21 10.47
C PRO A 65 7.02 -16.11 10.59
N GLN A 66 6.50 -15.19 11.42
CA GLN A 66 5.07 -14.93 11.56
C GLN A 66 4.56 -13.85 10.60
N ALA A 67 5.45 -13.26 9.80
CA ALA A 67 5.10 -12.23 8.84
C ALA A 67 4.64 -12.82 7.50
N HIS A 68 3.69 -12.12 6.88
CA HIS A 68 3.27 -12.31 5.49
C HIS A 68 3.26 -10.97 4.76
N LEU A 69 3.84 -10.94 3.57
CA LEU A 69 3.90 -9.75 2.73
C LEU A 69 2.70 -9.71 1.78
N VAL A 70 1.99 -8.58 1.80
CA VAL A 70 0.99 -8.26 0.78
C VAL A 70 1.47 -7.06 -0.03
N ILE A 71 1.72 -7.28 -1.31
CA ILE A 71 2.08 -6.26 -2.29
C ILE A 71 0.80 -5.73 -2.92
N SER A 72 0.56 -4.42 -2.87
CA SER A 72 -0.73 -3.84 -3.23
C SER A 72 -0.66 -2.77 -4.30
N GLY A 73 -1.57 -2.84 -5.26
CA GLY A 73 -1.75 -1.84 -6.29
C GLY A 73 -2.42 -2.42 -7.53
N GLY A 74 -3.47 -1.77 -8.01
CA GLY A 74 -4.30 -2.24 -9.12
C GLY A 74 -3.77 -1.92 -10.50
N GLU A 75 -4.62 -2.14 -11.50
CA GLU A 75 -4.36 -1.83 -12.92
C GLU A 75 -4.63 -0.34 -13.20
N THR A 76 -3.80 0.54 -12.64
CA THR A 76 -4.07 1.99 -12.60
C THR A 76 -3.66 2.75 -13.86
N LYS A 77 -2.86 2.12 -14.75
CA LYS A 77 -2.20 2.75 -15.91
C LYS A 77 -2.63 2.07 -17.20
N ARG A 78 -3.30 2.81 -18.08
CA ARG A 78 -3.77 2.27 -19.38
C ARG A 78 -2.59 1.86 -20.27
N GLU A 79 -1.50 2.61 -20.22
CA GLU A 79 -0.28 2.40 -20.98
C GLU A 79 0.50 1.13 -20.58
N ALA A 80 0.23 0.58 -19.39
CA ALA A 80 0.83 -0.66 -18.92
C ALA A 80 0.05 -1.92 -19.36
N GLY A 81 -1.13 -1.75 -19.98
CA GLY A 81 -2.03 -2.85 -20.28
C GLY A 81 -2.69 -3.43 -19.01
N PRO A 82 -3.26 -4.65 -19.06
CA PRO A 82 -3.93 -5.30 -17.92
C PRO A 82 -2.89 -5.89 -16.95
N VAL A 83 -1.94 -5.06 -16.52
CA VAL A 83 -0.88 -5.41 -15.58
C VAL A 83 -1.07 -4.55 -14.34
N SER A 84 -1.34 -5.19 -13.20
CA SER A 84 -1.44 -4.48 -11.93
C SER A 84 -0.05 -4.06 -11.45
N GLU A 85 0.00 -2.96 -10.70
CA GLU A 85 1.23 -2.53 -10.04
C GLU A 85 1.77 -3.65 -9.13
N SER A 86 0.90 -4.31 -8.36
CA SER A 86 1.28 -5.41 -7.47
C SER A 86 1.87 -6.62 -8.17
N LEU A 87 1.33 -7.01 -9.33
CA LEU A 87 1.89 -8.09 -10.13
C LEU A 87 3.28 -7.72 -10.62
N SER A 88 3.47 -6.48 -11.11
CA SER A 88 4.78 -6.04 -11.59
C SER A 88 5.85 -6.02 -10.49
N TYR A 89 5.49 -5.58 -9.27
CA TYR A 89 6.38 -5.61 -8.12
C TYR A 89 6.68 -7.04 -7.67
N TYR A 90 5.68 -7.93 -7.66
CA TYR A 90 5.91 -9.34 -7.35
C TYR A 90 6.88 -10.00 -8.34
N LEU A 91 6.71 -9.73 -9.64
CA LEU A 91 7.63 -10.25 -10.65
C LEU A 91 9.05 -9.70 -10.48
N LEU A 92 9.21 -8.43 -10.13
CA LEU A 92 10.54 -7.89 -9.82
C LEU A 92 11.11 -8.50 -8.52
N ALA A 93 10.28 -8.69 -7.49
CA ALA A 93 10.69 -9.34 -6.24
C ALA A 93 11.19 -10.77 -6.48
N ARG A 94 10.58 -11.51 -7.43
CA ARG A 94 11.05 -12.84 -7.85
C ARG A 94 12.47 -12.81 -8.41
N GLU A 95 12.76 -11.86 -9.30
CA GLU A 95 14.09 -11.72 -9.90
C GLU A 95 15.15 -11.20 -8.91
N LEU A 96 14.73 -10.49 -7.86
CA LEU A 96 15.62 -9.93 -6.83
C LEU A 96 15.84 -10.84 -5.63
N CYS A 97 15.10 -11.94 -5.50
CA CYS A 97 15.15 -12.82 -4.33
C CYS A 97 16.06 -14.02 -4.60
N ASP A 98 17.12 -14.16 -3.79
CA ASP A 98 18.06 -15.29 -3.92
C ASP A 98 17.46 -16.64 -3.46
N ASP A 99 16.46 -16.64 -2.57
CA ASP A 99 15.79 -17.82 -2.02
C ASP A 99 14.28 -17.79 -2.31
N GLU A 100 13.95 -18.11 -3.56
CA GLU A 100 12.58 -18.04 -4.10
C GLU A 100 11.61 -18.94 -3.32
N GLU A 101 12.04 -20.15 -2.92
CA GLU A 101 11.15 -21.14 -2.34
C GLU A 101 10.71 -20.81 -0.92
N LEU A 102 11.59 -20.27 -0.06
CA LEU A 102 11.24 -20.01 1.34
C LEU A 102 10.61 -18.64 1.55
N VAL A 103 11.06 -17.63 0.82
CA VAL A 103 10.60 -16.25 1.04
C VAL A 103 9.29 -15.99 0.29
N LEU A 104 9.18 -16.43 -0.97
CA LEU A 104 8.03 -16.03 -1.80
C LEU A 104 6.74 -16.79 -1.52
N ARG A 105 6.81 -17.94 -0.82
CA ARG A 105 5.61 -18.65 -0.32
C ARG A 105 4.80 -17.80 0.68
N ARG A 106 5.42 -16.80 1.29
CA ARG A 106 4.79 -15.85 2.23
C ARG A 106 4.56 -14.47 1.60
N VAL A 107 4.42 -14.43 0.28
CA VAL A 107 4.10 -13.22 -0.48
C VAL A 107 2.79 -13.43 -1.22
N SER A 108 1.91 -12.43 -1.16
CA SER A 108 0.69 -12.39 -1.95
C SER A 108 0.47 -11.00 -2.55
N THR A 109 -0.38 -10.92 -3.57
CA THR A 109 -0.73 -9.66 -4.24
C THR A 109 -2.17 -9.25 -3.97
N GLU A 110 -2.38 -7.95 -3.79
CA GLU A 110 -3.67 -7.24 -3.83
C GLU A 110 -3.68 -6.40 -5.12
N SER A 111 -4.68 -6.56 -5.99
CA SER A 111 -4.66 -6.03 -7.36
C SER A 111 -5.82 -5.07 -7.68
N PHE A 112 -6.46 -4.54 -6.66
CA PHE A 112 -7.63 -3.67 -6.80
C PHE A 112 -7.42 -2.27 -6.21
N ALA A 113 -6.42 -2.02 -5.36
CA ALA A 113 -6.20 -0.71 -4.76
C ALA A 113 -5.87 0.37 -5.80
N ARG A 114 -6.56 1.51 -5.69
CA ARG A 114 -6.47 2.67 -6.60
C ARG A 114 -5.95 3.92 -5.89
N ASP A 115 -5.94 3.92 -4.56
CA ASP A 115 -5.36 5.00 -3.75
C ASP A 115 -4.64 4.48 -2.50
N SER A 116 -4.17 5.40 -1.66
CA SER A 116 -3.43 5.04 -0.45
C SER A 116 -4.27 4.42 0.64
N PHE A 117 -5.56 4.74 0.73
CA PHE A 117 -6.43 4.18 1.76
C PHE A 117 -6.77 2.73 1.39
N GLU A 118 -7.11 2.47 0.12
CA GLU A 118 -7.32 1.12 -0.41
C GLU A 118 -6.06 0.25 -0.26
N ASN A 119 -4.87 0.84 -0.42
CA ASN A 119 -3.58 0.19 -0.12
C ASN A 119 -3.35 -0.16 1.36
N VAL A 120 -4.28 0.15 2.26
CA VAL A 120 -4.27 -0.32 3.64
C VAL A 120 -5.42 -1.30 3.86
N VAL A 121 -6.66 -0.85 3.64
CA VAL A 121 -7.84 -1.65 3.97
C VAL A 121 -7.93 -2.94 3.13
N PHE A 122 -7.56 -2.92 1.85
CA PHE A 122 -7.63 -4.13 1.03
C PHE A 122 -6.57 -5.15 1.40
N LEU A 123 -5.44 -4.74 1.98
CA LEU A 123 -4.41 -5.66 2.43
C LEU A 123 -4.81 -6.33 3.74
N MET A 124 -5.53 -5.62 4.62
CA MET A 124 -6.16 -6.25 5.79
C MET A 124 -7.19 -7.29 5.33
N CYS A 125 -8.03 -6.96 4.34
CA CYS A 125 -8.98 -7.90 3.76
C CYS A 125 -8.28 -9.09 3.10
N ARG A 126 -7.19 -8.85 2.37
CA ARG A 126 -6.42 -9.89 1.70
C ARG A 126 -5.71 -10.80 2.70
N PHE A 127 -5.20 -10.25 3.80
CA PHE A 127 -4.63 -11.03 4.90
C PHE A 127 -5.69 -11.95 5.51
N TYR A 128 -6.89 -11.43 5.79
CA TYR A 128 -8.01 -12.23 6.28
C TYR A 128 -8.41 -13.34 5.31
N GLU A 129 -8.46 -13.09 4.00
CA GLU A 129 -8.74 -14.14 3.01
C GLU A 129 -7.72 -15.29 3.02
N VAL A 130 -6.47 -15.01 3.41
CA VAL A 130 -5.39 -16.02 3.44
C VAL A 130 -5.38 -16.78 4.77
N PHE A 131 -5.65 -16.11 5.90
CA PHE A 131 -5.44 -16.67 7.23
C PHE A 131 -6.70 -16.85 8.08
N GLY A 132 -7.83 -16.26 7.69
CA GLY A 132 -9.08 -16.27 8.46
C GLY A 132 -9.05 -15.39 9.72
N THR A 133 -7.99 -14.62 9.92
CA THR A 133 -7.79 -13.67 11.03
C THR A 133 -7.26 -12.34 10.51
N TYR A 134 -7.36 -11.29 11.32
CA TYR A 134 -6.76 -9.98 11.02
C TYR A 134 -5.36 -9.87 11.63
N PRO A 135 -4.48 -9.02 11.09
CA PRO A 135 -3.14 -8.87 11.64
C PRO A 135 -3.18 -8.19 13.01
N GLU A 136 -2.33 -8.67 13.92
CA GLU A 136 -2.05 -8.04 15.22
C GLU A 136 -0.98 -6.97 15.08
N LYS A 137 -0.08 -7.10 14.10
CA LYS A 137 1.01 -6.16 13.80
C LYS A 137 1.03 -5.79 12.32
N ILE A 138 1.33 -4.53 12.03
CA ILE A 138 1.52 -4.03 10.67
C ILE A 138 2.92 -3.42 10.51
N THR A 139 3.64 -3.79 9.45
CA THR A 139 4.83 -3.06 8.99
C THR A 139 4.57 -2.50 7.59
N ILE A 140 4.65 -1.19 7.42
CA ILE A 140 4.52 -0.54 6.12
C ILE A 140 5.92 -0.17 5.59
N VAL A 141 6.18 -0.46 4.32
CA VAL A 141 7.40 -0.03 3.61
C VAL A 141 6.99 0.92 2.49
N GLY A 142 7.48 2.16 2.50
CA GLY A 142 7.06 3.15 1.49
C GLY A 142 7.84 4.44 1.52
N PHE A 143 7.31 5.48 0.87
CA PHE A 143 7.92 6.81 0.89
C PHE A 143 7.68 7.52 2.24
N GLU A 144 8.72 8.12 2.80
CA GLU A 144 8.71 8.78 4.11
C GLU A 144 7.72 9.94 4.16
N PHE A 145 7.63 10.75 3.10
CA PHE A 145 6.68 11.86 3.02
C PHE A 145 5.21 11.41 3.16
N LYS A 146 4.89 10.13 2.92
CA LYS A 146 3.53 9.56 3.11
C LYS A 146 3.25 9.04 4.52
N ARG A 147 4.26 9.00 5.42
CA ARG A 147 4.16 8.39 6.75
C ARG A 147 2.94 8.89 7.52
N ARG A 148 2.79 10.20 7.65
CA ARG A 148 1.67 10.84 8.37
C ARG A 148 0.31 10.37 7.86
N ARG A 149 0.14 10.31 6.54
CA ARG A 149 -1.13 9.89 5.93
C ARG A 149 -1.44 8.43 6.23
N PHE A 150 -0.46 7.53 6.17
CA PHE A 150 -0.68 6.12 6.43
C PHE A 150 -0.91 5.83 7.91
N LEU A 151 -0.12 6.43 8.80
CA LEU A 151 -0.18 6.17 10.23
C LEU A 151 -1.38 6.88 10.86
N ASP A 152 -1.37 8.20 10.81
CA ASP A 152 -2.30 9.02 11.59
C ASP A 152 -3.69 9.01 10.97
N LEU A 153 -3.79 9.12 9.63
CA LEU A 153 -5.08 9.22 8.96
C LEU A 153 -5.69 7.85 8.65
N HIS A 154 -4.98 6.98 7.93
CA HIS A 154 -5.56 5.71 7.47
C HIS A 154 -5.69 4.67 8.58
N LEU A 155 -4.61 4.39 9.30
CA LEU A 155 -4.61 3.34 10.31
C LEU A 155 -5.26 3.81 11.62
N GLU A 156 -4.73 4.89 12.22
CA GLU A 156 -5.18 5.34 13.53
C GLU A 156 -6.58 6.00 13.44
N THR A 157 -6.75 7.03 12.61
CA THR A 157 -8.02 7.77 12.57
C THR A 157 -9.14 6.98 11.89
N ALA A 158 -8.91 6.45 10.69
CA ALA A 158 -9.98 5.87 9.87
C ALA A 158 -10.31 4.40 10.21
N LEU A 159 -9.31 3.61 10.61
CA LEU A 159 -9.45 2.17 10.89
C LEU A 159 -9.34 1.80 12.37
N LEU A 160 -8.99 2.75 13.26
CA LEU A 160 -8.78 2.51 14.69
C LEU A 160 -7.74 1.40 14.98
N PHE A 161 -6.73 1.27 14.11
CA PHE A 161 -5.66 0.30 14.31
C PHE A 161 -4.64 0.84 15.34
N PRO A 162 -4.26 0.06 16.38
CA PRO A 162 -3.39 0.54 17.46
C PRO A 162 -2.02 0.99 16.95
N ARG A 163 -1.64 2.24 17.23
CA ARG A 163 -0.44 2.88 16.69
C ARG A 163 0.85 2.18 17.11
N GLU A 164 0.87 1.66 18.33
CA GLU A 164 1.95 0.87 18.94
C GLU A 164 2.24 -0.43 18.19
N ASN A 165 1.24 -0.96 17.48
CA ASN A 165 1.35 -2.20 16.70
C ASN A 165 1.75 -1.93 15.24
N VAL A 166 2.12 -0.69 14.91
CA VAL A 166 2.48 -0.28 13.55
C VAL A 166 3.93 0.22 13.48
N VAL A 167 4.70 -0.40 12.58
CA VAL A 167 6.02 0.06 12.17
C VAL A 167 5.92 0.64 10.76
N TYR A 168 6.57 1.78 10.51
CA TYR A 168 6.68 2.36 9.17
C TYR A 168 8.15 2.59 8.82
N ILE A 169 8.60 1.95 7.75
CA ILE A 169 9.95 2.04 7.22
C ILE A 169 9.90 2.89 5.95
N GLY A 170 10.35 4.13 6.07
CA GLY A 170 10.34 5.10 4.98
C GLY A 170 11.69 5.29 4.33
N ASN A 171 11.70 5.56 3.04
CA ASN A 171 12.83 6.16 2.33
C ASN A 171 12.39 7.45 1.61
N ALA A 172 13.32 8.13 0.98
CA ALA A 172 13.04 9.31 0.17
C ALA A 172 13.51 9.10 -1.28
N PRO A 173 12.97 9.86 -2.24
CA PRO A 173 13.58 10.05 -3.56
C PRO A 173 15.01 10.60 -3.43
N ASP A 174 15.84 10.33 -4.43
CA ASP A 174 17.22 10.86 -4.54
C ASP A 174 17.36 11.56 -5.90
N PRO A 175 17.08 12.87 -5.99
CA PRO A 175 17.15 13.61 -7.25
C PRO A 175 18.60 13.85 -7.67
N LYS A 176 19.24 12.82 -8.23
CA LYS A 176 20.69 12.80 -8.57
C LYS A 176 21.11 13.87 -9.55
N ASP A 177 20.17 14.35 -10.37
CA ASP A 177 20.42 15.39 -11.38
C ASP A 177 20.47 16.81 -10.78
N ILE A 178 19.99 16.98 -9.54
CA ILE A 178 20.07 18.25 -8.82
C ILE A 178 21.41 18.28 -8.06
N GLY A 179 22.37 19.07 -8.55
CA GLY A 179 23.69 19.20 -7.94
C GLY A 179 23.82 20.31 -6.89
N VAL A 180 22.82 21.19 -6.79
CA VAL A 180 22.83 22.38 -5.91
C VAL A 180 21.96 22.09 -4.68
N GLU A 181 22.52 22.30 -3.49
CA GLU A 181 21.86 21.92 -2.22
C GLU A 181 20.55 22.69 -2.02
N GLU A 182 20.53 24.00 -2.29
CA GLU A 182 19.32 24.82 -2.16
C GLU A 182 18.18 24.35 -3.09
N GLU A 183 18.52 23.79 -4.24
CA GLU A 183 17.56 23.23 -5.18
C GLU A 183 17.04 21.86 -4.71
N LYS A 184 17.89 21.04 -4.08
CA LYS A 184 17.45 19.80 -3.42
C LYS A 184 16.50 20.09 -2.27
N GLU A 185 16.83 21.08 -1.43
CA GLU A 185 15.93 21.50 -0.36
C GLU A 185 14.59 21.99 -0.91
N ARG A 186 14.60 22.75 -2.02
CA ARG A 186 13.38 23.18 -2.69
C ARG A 186 12.56 22.00 -3.18
N TYR A 187 13.21 21.01 -3.82
CA TYR A 187 12.57 19.78 -4.27
C TYR A 187 11.85 19.04 -3.13
N PHE A 188 12.52 18.86 -1.98
CA PHE A 188 11.89 18.18 -0.83
C PHE A 188 10.77 19.00 -0.20
N ARG A 189 10.92 20.34 -0.10
CA ARG A 189 9.82 21.22 0.35
C ARG A 189 8.60 21.10 -0.56
N GLU A 190 8.80 21.08 -1.88
CA GLU A 190 7.71 20.92 -2.84
C GLU A 190 7.02 19.55 -2.74
N ILE A 191 7.78 18.47 -2.47
CA ILE A 191 7.19 17.15 -2.16
C ILE A 191 6.26 17.23 -0.95
N ASP A 192 6.75 17.79 0.16
CA ASP A 192 5.98 17.86 1.41
C ASP A 192 4.73 18.74 1.27
N GLU A 193 4.87 19.89 0.61
CA GLU A 193 3.75 20.79 0.32
C GLU A 193 2.70 20.12 -0.59
N ASN A 194 3.15 19.39 -1.61
CA ASN A 194 2.26 18.68 -2.53
C ASN A 194 1.56 17.51 -1.86
N GLU A 195 2.27 16.71 -1.06
CA GLU A 195 1.67 15.62 -0.27
C GLU A 195 0.64 16.19 0.71
N TYR A 196 0.95 17.29 1.39
CA TYR A 196 -0.01 17.93 2.29
C TYR A 196 -1.24 18.42 1.53
N ARG A 197 -1.04 19.21 0.45
CA ARG A 197 -2.12 19.86 -0.28
C ARG A 197 -3.01 18.89 -1.06
N PHE A 198 -2.43 17.87 -1.68
CA PHE A 198 -3.13 16.99 -2.62
C PHE A 198 -3.48 15.61 -2.07
N ALA A 199 -3.03 15.29 -0.85
CA ALA A 199 -3.34 14.06 -0.15
C ALA A 199 -3.78 14.32 1.30
N VAL A 200 -2.88 14.71 2.22
CA VAL A 200 -3.16 14.79 3.68
C VAL A 200 -4.40 15.64 3.96
N LYS A 201 -4.44 16.88 3.47
CA LYS A 201 -5.55 17.81 3.70
C LYS A 201 -6.90 17.28 3.18
N LEU A 202 -6.88 16.47 2.11
CA LEU A 202 -8.10 15.88 1.56
C LEU A 202 -8.56 14.70 2.41
N PHE A 203 -7.63 13.82 2.82
CA PHE A 203 -7.94 12.68 3.68
C PHE A 203 -8.26 13.07 5.13
N GLU A 204 -7.88 14.26 5.60
CA GLU A 204 -8.37 14.81 6.87
C GLU A 204 -9.90 15.05 6.84
N GLN A 205 -10.47 15.30 5.65
CA GLN A 205 -11.89 15.61 5.46
C GLN A 205 -12.69 14.42 4.94
N ASP A 206 -12.08 13.55 4.13
CA ASP A 206 -12.71 12.39 3.49
C ASP A 206 -11.83 11.18 3.74
N TRP A 207 -12.01 10.57 4.92
CA TRP A 207 -11.10 9.55 5.47
C TRP A 207 -10.97 8.33 4.55
N TYR A 208 -12.04 8.01 3.83
CA TYR A 208 -12.16 6.82 2.98
C TYR A 208 -11.94 7.12 1.48
N GLY A 209 -11.71 8.39 1.13
CA GLY A 209 -11.49 8.82 -0.26
C GLY A 209 -12.71 8.57 -1.16
N VAL A 210 -13.92 8.67 -0.62
CA VAL A 210 -15.18 8.36 -1.33
C VAL A 210 -15.92 9.62 -1.78
N ASN A 211 -15.32 10.80 -1.58
CA ASN A 211 -15.93 12.08 -1.93
C ASN A 211 -15.04 12.96 -2.82
N GLY A 212 -15.67 13.94 -3.46
CA GLY A 212 -15.02 15.09 -4.09
C GLY A 212 -13.85 14.75 -5.01
N GLY A 213 -12.69 15.36 -4.73
CA GLY A 213 -11.48 15.22 -5.55
C GLY A 213 -10.79 13.86 -5.40
N LEU A 214 -10.91 13.21 -4.24
CA LEU A 214 -10.32 11.89 -4.00
C LEU A 214 -11.06 10.82 -4.80
N LEU A 215 -12.39 10.81 -4.75
CA LEU A 215 -13.20 9.89 -5.56
C LEU A 215 -12.92 10.06 -7.06
N LYS A 216 -12.85 11.30 -7.56
CA LYS A 216 -12.53 11.56 -8.98
C LYS A 216 -11.17 10.97 -9.37
N LYS A 217 -10.14 11.13 -8.52
CA LYS A 217 -8.81 10.52 -8.74
C LYS A 217 -8.89 9.00 -8.71
N LYS A 218 -9.62 8.43 -7.75
CA LYS A 218 -9.83 6.99 -7.57
C LYS A 218 -10.49 6.36 -8.79
N LEU A 219 -11.58 6.93 -9.28
CA LEU A 219 -12.29 6.48 -10.49
C LEU A 219 -11.42 6.56 -11.75
N ALA A 220 -10.63 7.64 -11.90
CA ALA A 220 -9.72 7.80 -13.04
C ALA A 220 -8.61 6.73 -13.08
N ARG A 221 -8.29 6.12 -11.94
CA ARG A 221 -7.30 5.03 -11.79
C ARG A 221 -7.91 3.63 -11.94
N ASN A 222 -9.08 3.51 -12.55
CA ASN A 222 -9.66 2.21 -12.93
C ASN A 222 -9.92 2.11 -14.45
N PRO A 223 -8.89 2.26 -15.31
CA PRO A 223 -9.06 2.25 -16.77
C PRO A 223 -9.59 0.93 -17.35
N PHE A 224 -9.56 -0.16 -16.58
CA PHE A 224 -9.99 -1.52 -16.96
C PHE A 224 -11.27 -1.97 -16.25
N ASN A 225 -11.91 -1.09 -15.47
CA ASN A 225 -13.19 -1.37 -14.81
C ASN A 225 -13.19 -2.62 -13.92
N ARG A 226 -12.16 -2.76 -13.08
CA ARG A 226 -11.95 -3.87 -12.14
C ARG A 226 -12.61 -3.59 -10.79
N TYR A 227 -13.06 -4.64 -10.12
CA TYR A 227 -13.73 -4.59 -8.82
C TYR A 227 -13.33 -5.79 -7.95
N HIS A 228 -13.20 -5.57 -6.64
CA HIS A 228 -12.86 -6.61 -5.67
C HIS A 228 -14.09 -7.30 -5.07
N GLY A 229 -13.90 -8.49 -4.49
CA GLY A 229 -14.93 -9.26 -3.79
C GLY A 229 -14.91 -9.12 -2.26
N TYR A 230 -14.11 -8.22 -1.67
CA TYR A 230 -13.82 -8.23 -0.22
C TYR A 230 -15.04 -8.22 0.71
N ALA A 231 -16.13 -7.52 0.38
CA ALA A 231 -17.34 -7.55 1.21
C ALA A 231 -18.01 -8.94 1.26
N GLN A 232 -17.76 -9.81 0.28
CA GLN A 232 -18.28 -11.18 0.25
C GLN A 232 -17.37 -12.15 1.04
N SER A 233 -16.05 -11.90 1.01
CA SER A 233 -15.06 -12.76 1.67
C SER A 233 -14.76 -12.34 3.12
N ASN A 234 -15.11 -11.12 3.52
CA ASN A 234 -14.87 -10.56 4.86
C ASN A 234 -16.20 -10.14 5.50
N PRO A 235 -16.98 -11.07 6.11
CA PRO A 235 -18.28 -10.75 6.68
C PRO A 235 -18.25 -9.66 7.75
N ASP A 236 -17.23 -9.65 8.62
CA ASP A 236 -17.12 -8.66 9.70
C ASP A 236 -16.85 -7.23 9.20
N LEU A 237 -16.24 -7.10 8.01
CA LEU A 237 -15.98 -5.81 7.36
C LEU A 237 -17.02 -5.46 6.28
N ALA A 238 -17.98 -6.35 5.99
CA ALA A 238 -18.85 -6.20 4.83
C ALA A 238 -19.68 -4.91 4.86
N GLU A 239 -20.22 -4.54 6.02
CA GLU A 239 -21.00 -3.32 6.19
C GLU A 239 -20.14 -2.07 6.03
N PHE A 240 -18.96 -2.04 6.66
CA PHE A 240 -17.97 -0.97 6.49
C PHE A 240 -17.56 -0.81 5.03
N LEU A 241 -17.20 -1.91 4.36
CA LEU A 241 -16.82 -1.92 2.94
C LEU A 241 -17.96 -1.47 2.03
N GLY A 242 -19.21 -1.78 2.39
CA GLY A 242 -20.40 -1.28 1.70
C GLY A 242 -20.58 0.24 1.85
N ALA A 243 -20.32 0.77 3.05
CA ALA A 243 -20.43 2.18 3.35
C ALA A 243 -19.38 3.05 2.62
N ILE A 244 -18.23 2.46 2.24
CA ILE A 244 -17.13 3.15 1.53
C ILE A 244 -17.03 2.83 0.04
N GLN A 245 -18.10 2.32 -0.59
CA GLN A 245 -18.11 2.13 -2.04
C GLN A 245 -18.12 3.46 -2.79
N ASP A 246 -17.61 3.47 -4.02
CA ASP A 246 -17.43 4.68 -4.86
C ASP A 246 -18.71 5.54 -5.06
N HIS A 247 -19.88 4.95 -4.86
CA HIS A 247 -21.19 5.59 -5.06
C HIS A 247 -22.11 5.42 -3.85
N SER A 248 -21.54 5.14 -2.66
CA SER A 248 -22.34 5.21 -1.44
C SER A 248 -22.85 6.63 -1.23
N GLU A 249 -23.99 6.76 -0.52
CA GLU A 249 -24.41 8.07 -0.04
C GLU A 249 -23.30 8.65 0.84
N SER A 250 -23.07 9.96 0.75
CA SER A 250 -22.05 10.64 1.54
C SER A 250 -22.35 10.46 3.02
N ASN A 251 -21.69 9.49 3.64
CA ASN A 251 -21.80 9.22 5.06
C ASN A 251 -20.79 10.05 5.83
N ASP A 252 -21.16 10.45 7.04
CA ASP A 252 -20.24 11.09 7.97
C ASP A 252 -19.09 10.12 8.34
N ASN A 253 -17.86 10.64 8.42
CA ASN A 253 -16.67 9.81 8.66
C ASN A 253 -16.78 9.00 9.96
N GLU A 254 -17.33 9.59 11.03
CA GLU A 254 -17.46 8.90 12.31
C GLU A 254 -18.55 7.83 12.27
N GLN A 255 -19.65 8.08 11.56
CA GLN A 255 -20.70 7.08 11.35
C GLN A 255 -20.17 5.83 10.64
N VAL A 256 -19.37 6.01 9.59
CA VAL A 256 -18.72 4.89 8.90
C VAL A 256 -17.71 4.19 9.81
N ARG A 257 -16.89 4.94 10.55
CA ARG A 257 -15.92 4.36 11.48
C ARG A 257 -16.57 3.54 12.59
N ASN A 258 -17.76 3.93 13.05
CA ASN A 258 -18.49 3.21 14.09
C ASN A 258 -18.85 1.77 13.69
N LEU A 259 -18.93 1.50 12.38
CA LEU A 259 -19.09 0.15 11.83
C LEU A 259 -17.86 -0.75 12.06
N LEU A 260 -16.76 -0.22 12.59
CA LEU A 260 -15.56 -0.99 12.92
C LEU A 260 -15.46 -1.32 14.40
N LEU A 261 -16.28 -0.75 15.30
CA LEU A 261 -16.10 -0.87 16.76
C LEU A 261 -16.15 -2.31 17.29
N HIS A 262 -16.70 -3.26 16.53
CA HIS A 262 -16.69 -4.67 16.88
C HIS A 262 -15.41 -5.41 16.47
N MET A 263 -14.55 -4.83 15.64
CA MET A 263 -13.38 -5.48 15.05
C MET A 263 -12.34 -5.86 16.12
N PRO A 264 -11.60 -6.98 15.92
CA PRO A 264 -10.76 -7.56 16.97
C PRO A 264 -9.47 -6.79 17.26
N TRP A 265 -9.05 -5.86 16.39
CA TRP A 265 -7.88 -5.00 16.64
C TRP A 265 -8.22 -3.74 17.43
N ILE A 266 -9.50 -3.47 17.68
CA ILE A 266 -9.92 -2.33 18.47
C ILE A 266 -10.00 -2.80 19.92
N ASP A 267 -9.09 -2.29 20.75
CA ASP A 267 -9.13 -2.55 22.17
C ASP A 267 -10.45 -2.06 22.75
N ARG A 268 -11.11 -2.96 23.47
CA ARG A 268 -12.28 -2.62 24.29
C ARG A 268 -11.73 -2.42 25.70
N ASP A 269 -11.48 -1.16 26.05
CA ASP A 269 -11.31 -0.78 27.46
C ASP A 269 -12.49 -1.29 28.32
#